data_AF-F7FN02-F1
#
_entry.id   AF-F7FN02-F1
#
_cell.length_a   1.000
_cell.length_b   1.000
_cell.length_c   1.000
_cell.angle_alpha   90.00
_cell.angle_beta   90.00
_cell.angle_gamma   90.00
#
_symmetry.space_group_name_H-M   'P 1'
#
loop_
_entity.id
_entity.type
_entity.pdbx_description
1 polymer ?
#
loop_
_entity_poly.entity_id
_entity_poly.type
_entity_poly.pdbx_seq_one_letter_code
_entity_poly.pdbx_strand_id
1 'polypeptide(L)'
;MNMANPLRGEVLTLYKNLLYLGRDYPKGADYFRTRLKSAFLKNRDVRDPEKIKELVARGEFVIKELEALYFLRKYRAMKRRYYAEEDREK
;
A
#
# COMPACT_ATOMS: atom_id res chain seq x y z
N MET A 1 21.50 -26.26 -11.11
CA MET A 1 21.52 -24.79 -10.97
C MET A 1 20.28 -24.36 -10.21
N ASN A 2 20.45 -23.82 -8.99
CA ASN A 2 19.36 -23.28 -8.20
C ASN A 2 18.97 -21.93 -8.82
N MET A 3 18.07 -21.92 -9.81
CA MET A 3 17.56 -20.67 -10.35
C MET A 3 16.78 -19.97 -9.24
N ALA A 4 17.40 -18.98 -8.61
CA ALA A 4 16.69 -18.04 -7.76
C ALA A 4 15.51 -17.51 -8.57
N ASN A 5 14.28 -17.68 -8.05
CA ASN A 5 13.08 -17.20 -8.73
C ASN A 5 13.28 -15.70 -9.04
N PRO A 6 13.37 -15.30 -10.32
CA PRO A 6 13.78 -13.94 -10.70
C PRO A 6 12.84 -12.88 -10.11
N LEU A 7 11.58 -13.23 -9.90
CA LEU A 7 10.54 -12.33 -9.37
C LEU A 7 10.49 -12.28 -7.84
N ARG A 8 11.25 -13.15 -7.13
CA ARG A 8 11.23 -13.18 -5.66
C ARG A 8 11.72 -11.86 -5.06
N GLY A 9 12.69 -11.21 -5.68
CA GLY A 9 13.20 -9.91 -5.25
C GLY A 9 12.11 -8.84 -5.32
N GLU A 10 11.41 -8.76 -6.45
CA GLU A 10 10.31 -7.81 -6.68
C GLU A 10 9.18 -7.99 -5.68
N VAL A 11 8.74 -9.24 -5.45
CA VAL A 11 7.68 -9.57 -4.48
C VAL A 11 8.08 -9.16 -3.06
N LEU A 12 9.34 -9.36 -2.67
CA LEU A 12 9.85 -8.96 -1.35
C LEU A 12 9.91 -7.44 -1.19
N THR A 13 10.37 -6.73 -2.22
CA THR A 13 10.40 -5.26 -2.24
C THR A 13 8.99 -4.70 -2.12
N LEU A 14 8.04 -5.22 -2.90
CA LEU A 14 6.64 -4.85 -2.83
C LEU A 14 6.06 -5.04 -1.42
N TYR A 15 6.31 -6.20 -0.79
CA TYR A 15 5.84 -6.48 0.57
C TYR A 15 6.38 -5.46 1.59
N LYS A 16 7.68 -5.13 1.51
CA LYS A 16 8.32 -4.15 2.40
C LYS A 16 7.74 -2.75 2.20
N ASN A 17 7.54 -2.34 0.94
CA ASN A 17 6.98 -1.02 0.61
C ASN A 17 5.55 -0.88 1.12
N LEU A 18 4.69 -1.88 0.87
CA LEU A 18 3.33 -1.89 1.38
C LEU A 18 3.29 -1.89 2.91
N LEU A 19 4.18 -2.64 3.57
CA LEU A 19 4.26 -2.66 5.03
C LEU A 19 4.68 -1.30 5.61
N TYR A 20 5.58 -0.58 4.92
CA TYR A 20 5.99 0.76 5.32
C TYR A 20 4.85 1.77 5.18
N LEU A 21 4.21 1.81 4.00
CA LEU A 21 3.11 2.74 3.72
C LEU A 21 1.87 2.45 4.58
N GLY A 22 1.63 1.19 4.91
CA GLY A 22 0.51 0.76 5.74
C GLY A 22 0.61 1.11 7.23
N ARG A 23 1.73 1.67 7.71
CA ARG A 23 1.90 2.06 9.12
C ARG A 23 0.92 3.15 9.56
N ASP A 24 0.65 4.09 8.65
CA ASP A 24 -0.24 5.22 8.87
C ASP A 24 -1.69 4.94 8.43
N TYR A 25 -2.02 3.66 8.18
CA TYR A 25 -3.34 3.30 7.70
C TYR A 25 -4.42 3.70 8.72
N PRO A 26 -5.58 4.27 8.31
CA PRO A 26 -6.57 4.82 9.24
C PRO A 26 -7.12 3.83 10.28
N LYS A 27 -7.11 2.54 9.98
CA LYS A 27 -7.54 1.47 10.90
C LYS A 27 -6.41 0.89 11.77
N GLY A 28 -5.21 1.47 11.70
CA GLY A 28 -4.01 1.04 12.41
C GLY A 28 -3.12 0.10 11.62
N ALA A 29 -1.84 0.08 12.01
CA ALA A 29 -0.78 -0.69 11.35
C ALA A 29 -1.01 -2.21 11.43
N ASP A 30 -1.49 -2.73 12.57
CA ASP A 30 -1.72 -4.17 12.76
C ASP A 30 -2.86 -4.69 11.89
N TYR A 31 -3.92 -3.89 11.75
CA TYR A 31 -5.03 -4.20 10.84
C TYR A 31 -4.51 -4.34 9.41
N PHE A 32 -3.72 -3.37 8.95
CA PHE A 32 -3.17 -3.39 7.60
C PHE A 32 -2.21 -4.58 7.42
N ARG A 33 -1.26 -4.76 8.33
CA ARG A 33 -0.26 -5.84 8.31
C ARG A 33 -0.90 -7.22 8.22
N THR A 34 -1.97 -7.46 8.99
CA THR A 34 -2.68 -8.74 8.99
C THR A 34 -3.33 -9.03 7.65
N ARG A 35 -3.94 -8.02 7.01
CA ARG A 35 -4.55 -8.15 5.69
C ARG A 35 -3.50 -8.30 4.58
N LEU A 36 -2.41 -7.53 4.65
CA LEU A 36 -1.28 -7.63 3.74
C LEU A 36 -0.71 -9.06 3.77
N LYS A 37 -0.37 -9.57 4.96
CA LYS A 37 0.14 -10.94 5.12
C LYS A 37 -0.84 -11.97 4.55
N SER A 38 -2.13 -11.81 4.84
CA SER A 38 -3.17 -12.72 4.32
C SER A 38 -3.25 -12.70 2.79
N ALA A 39 -3.13 -11.53 2.15
CA ALA A 39 -3.15 -11.40 0.69
C ALA A 39 -1.93 -12.09 0.03
N PHE A 40 -0.74 -11.96 0.61
CA PHE A 40 0.46 -12.63 0.11
C PHE A 40 0.39 -14.14 0.34
N LEU A 41 -0.10 -14.59 1.50
CA LEU A 41 -0.27 -16.02 1.78
C LEU A 41 -1.26 -16.70 0.84
N LYS A 42 -2.35 -16.02 0.46
CA LYS A 42 -3.32 -16.55 -0.51
C LYS A 42 -2.72 -16.84 -1.89
N ASN A 43 -1.65 -16.14 -2.26
CA ASN A 43 -0.99 -16.28 -3.57
C ASN A 43 0.36 -17.03 -3.48
N ARG A 44 0.67 -17.67 -2.34
CA ARG A 44 1.99 -18.28 -2.09
C ARG A 44 2.37 -19.41 -3.06
N ASP A 45 1.37 -20.09 -3.61
CA ASP A 45 1.56 -21.27 -4.46
C ASP A 45 1.50 -20.92 -5.96
N VAL A 46 1.37 -19.63 -6.30
CA VAL A 46 1.43 -19.16 -7.69
C VAL A 46 2.87 -19.32 -8.20
N ARG A 47 3.04 -20.13 -9.25
CA ARG A 47 4.35 -20.43 -9.86
C ARG A 47 4.53 -19.85 -11.26
N ASP A 48 3.43 -19.46 -11.91
CA ASP A 48 3.44 -18.86 -13.24
C ASP A 48 4.05 -17.45 -13.18
N PRO A 49 5.16 -17.19 -13.89
CA PRO A 49 5.82 -15.88 -13.89
C PRO A 49 4.92 -14.72 -14.34
N GLU A 50 4.06 -14.93 -15.34
CA GLU A 50 3.18 -13.86 -15.83
C GLU A 50 2.11 -13.51 -14.80
N LYS A 51 1.53 -14.54 -14.16
CA LYS A 51 0.61 -14.36 -13.03
C LYS A 51 1.26 -13.60 -11.87
N ILE A 52 2.53 -13.88 -11.57
CA ILE A 52 3.28 -13.17 -10.51
C ILE A 52 3.45 -11.70 -10.88
N LYS A 53 3.82 -11.39 -12.12
CA LYS A 53 3.95 -9.99 -12.60
C LYS A 53 2.62 -9.23 -12.50
N GLU A 54 1.51 -9.85 -12.89
CA GLU A 54 0.17 -9.25 -12.75
C GLU A 54 -0.15 -8.92 -11.28
N LEU A 55 0.14 -9.84 -10.36
CA LEU A 55 -0.07 -9.64 -8.93
C LEU A 55 0.83 -8.55 -8.36
N VAL A 56 2.08 -8.47 -8.82
CA VAL A 56 3.01 -7.40 -8.45
C VAL A 56 2.49 -6.05 -8.93
N ALA A 57 2.10 -5.94 -10.21
CA ALA A 57 1.53 -4.71 -10.78
C ALA A 57 0.26 -4.26 -10.03
N ARG A 58 -0.59 -5.21 -9.62
CA ARG A 58 -1.73 -4.92 -8.74
C ARG A 58 -1.30 -4.36 -7.39
N GLY A 59 -0.24 -4.89 -6.79
CA GLY A 59 0.31 -4.36 -5.54
C GLY A 59 0.88 -2.95 -5.69
N GLU A 60 1.53 -2.64 -6.80
CA GLU A 60 2.01 -1.30 -7.13
C GLU A 60 0.86 -0.30 -7.31
N PHE A 61 -0.27 -0.73 -7.87
CA PHE A 61 -1.47 0.08 -7.91
C PHE A 61 -1.98 0.43 -6.50
N VAL A 62 -1.99 -0.55 -5.59
CA VAL A 62 -2.38 -0.32 -4.18
C VAL A 62 -1.43 0.67 -3.48
N ILE A 63 -0.13 0.67 -3.81
CA ILE A 63 0.81 1.69 -3.31
C ILE A 63 0.33 3.10 -3.68
N LYS A 64 -0.03 3.32 -4.94
CA LYS A 64 -0.51 4.62 -5.43
C LYS A 64 -1.80 5.05 -4.72
N GLU A 65 -2.71 4.11 -4.43
CA GLU A 65 -3.92 4.40 -3.66
C GLU A 65 -3.61 4.84 -2.22
N LEU A 66 -2.62 4.20 -1.57
CA LEU A 66 -2.17 4.57 -0.23
C LEU A 66 -1.53 5.97 -0.21
N GLU A 67 -0.71 6.28 -1.21
CA GLU A 67 -0.13 7.61 -1.39
C GLU A 67 -1.21 8.67 -1.60
N ALA A 68 -2.19 8.40 -2.46
CA ALA A 68 -3.33 9.30 -2.69
C ALA A 68 -4.12 9.55 -1.39
N LEU A 69 -4.37 8.51 -0.59
CA LEU A 69 -5.01 8.64 0.72
C LEU A 69 -4.20 9.52 1.67
N TYR A 70 -2.87 9.37 1.67
CA TYR A 70 -1.97 10.19 2.46
C TYR A 70 -1.99 11.66 2.02
N PHE A 71 -1.95 11.94 0.72
CA PHE A 71 -2.08 13.31 0.18
C PHE A 71 -3.44 13.93 0.52
N LEU A 72 -4.52 13.17 0.41
CA LEU A 72 -5.86 13.63 0.78
C LEU A 72 -5.94 14.00 2.26
N ARG A 73 -5.33 13.20 3.14
CA ARG A 73 -5.25 13.50 4.59
C ARG A 73 -4.50 14.80 4.83
N LYS A 74 -3.35 15.00 4.18
CA LYS A 74 -2.57 16.26 4.26
C LYS A 74 -3.38 17.46 3.79
N TYR A 75 -4.03 17.34 2.63
CA TYR A 75 -4.87 18.40 2.08
C TYR A 75 -6.01 18.77 3.03
N ARG A 76 -6.73 17.78 3.59
CA ARG A 76 -7.79 18.02 4.57
C ARG A 76 -7.28 18.75 5.82
N ALA A 77 -6.11 18.38 6.32
CA ALA A 77 -5.49 19.04 7.46
C ALA A 77 -5.09 20.49 7.14
N MET A 78 -4.50 20.73 5.97
CA MET A 78 -4.13 22.06 5.49
C MET A 78 -5.37 22.94 5.31
N LYS A 79 -6.39 22.45 4.60
CA LYS A 79 -7.65 23.17 4.37
C LYS A 79 -8.28 23.61 5.69
N ARG A 80 -8.32 22.72 6.68
CA ARG A 80 -8.85 23.04 8.01
C ARG A 80 -8.07 24.16 8.72
N ARG A 81 -6.76 24.28 8.50
CA ARG A 81 -5.96 25.33 9.16
C ARG A 81 -6.14 26.70 8.52
N TYR A 82 -6.19 26.76 7.19
CA TYR A 82 -6.26 28.03 6.47
C TYR A 82 -7.68 28.58 6.31
N TYR A 83 -8.69 27.72 6.21
CA TYR A 83 -10.08 28.13 5.96
C TYR A 83 -10.99 28.00 7.18
N ALA A 84 -10.46 27.67 8.37
CA ALA A 84 -11.28 27.55 9.58
C ALA A 84 -11.88 28.87 10.08
N GLU A 85 -11.33 30.01 9.66
CA GLU A 85 -11.86 31.34 10.02
C GLU A 85 -12.93 31.80 9.02
N GLU A 86 -12.74 31.60 7.71
CA GLU A 86 -13.73 31.90 6.67
C GLU A 86 -15.05 31.12 6.84
N ASP A 87 -15.00 29.90 7.38
CA ASP A 87 -16.20 29.08 7.67
C ASP A 87 -16.91 29.49 8.98
N ARG A 88 -16.27 30.29 9.87
CA ARG A 88 -16.90 30.80 11.11
C ARG A 88 -17.64 32.12 10.93
N GLU A 89 -17.28 32.88 9.91
CA GLU A 89 -17.91 34.17 9.58
C GLU A 89 -19.09 34.05 8.60
N LYS A 90 -19.39 32.82 8.15
CA LYS A 90 -20.63 32.46 7.45
C LYS A 90 -21.67 31.91 8.41
#